data_AF-A0A920S6P2-F1
#
_entry.id   AF-A0A920S6P2-F1
#
_cell.length_a   1.000
_cell.length_b   1.000
_cell.length_c   1.000
_cell.angle_alpha   90.00
_cell.angle_beta   90.00
_cell.angle_gamma   90.00
#
_symmetry.space_group_name_H-M   'P 1'
#
loop_
_entity.id
_entity.type
_entity.pdbx_description
1 polymer ?
#
loop_
_entity_poly.entity_id
_entity_poly.type
_entity_poly.pdbx_seq_one_letter_code
_entity_poly.pdbx_strand_id
1 'polypeptide(L)'
;MGPREGGTTRCRACPEGREVFPFLSVEENLRMGAFTRRDGASEVNRDLELVYEYFPTLADTKRLAAGYLSGGQQQMLAIGRALMLRPR
;
A
#
# COMPACT_ATOMS: atom_id res chain seq x y z
N MET A 1 46.29 22.78 0.61
CA MET A 1 45.85 23.00 2.00
C MET A 1 44.62 23.91 1.94
N GLY A 2 43.39 23.47 2.19
CA GLY A 2 42.87 22.15 2.56
C GLY A 2 41.52 21.83 1.89
N PRO A 3 41.03 20.60 2.03
CA PRO A 3 39.83 20.07 1.34
C PRO A 3 38.60 20.17 2.25
N ARG A 4 37.44 20.65 1.77
CA ARG A 4 36.12 20.47 2.44
C ARG A 4 34.97 20.60 1.45
N GLU A 5 33.89 19.83 1.45
CA GLU A 5 33.53 18.46 1.80
C GLU A 5 32.19 18.23 1.07
N GLY A 6 31.91 16.99 0.67
CA GLY A 6 30.67 16.62 -0.01
C GLY A 6 29.42 16.97 0.80
N GLY A 7 28.46 17.64 0.16
CA GLY A 7 27.14 17.93 0.71
C GLY A 7 26.08 17.20 -0.08
N THR A 8 25.90 15.93 0.25
CA THR A 8 24.81 15.02 -0.10
C THR A 8 23.53 15.71 -0.58
N THR A 9 23.22 15.59 -1.88
CA THR A 9 21.85 15.72 -2.37
C THR A 9 21.02 14.63 -1.69
N ARG A 10 20.46 14.92 -0.51
CA ARG A 10 19.36 14.10 0.01
C ARG A 10 18.16 14.38 -0.88
N CYS A 11 18.00 13.56 -1.93
CA CYS A 11 16.71 13.36 -2.56
C CYS A 11 15.77 12.76 -1.51
N ARG A 12 15.20 13.59 -0.63
CA ARG A 12 14.17 13.21 0.32
C ARG A 12 12.87 13.88 -0.08
N ALA A 13 12.43 13.59 -1.28
CA ALA A 13 11.09 13.88 -1.75
C ALA A 13 10.80 12.89 -2.88
N CYS A 14 10.72 11.61 -2.54
CA CYS A 14 9.90 10.74 -3.34
C CYS A 14 8.45 11.12 -2.93
N PRO A 15 7.63 11.68 -3.83
CA PRO A 15 6.25 11.98 -3.51
C PRO A 15 5.47 10.65 -3.50
N GLU A 16 5.73 9.83 -2.48
CA GLU A 16 5.13 8.50 -2.27
C GLU A 16 3.62 8.59 -1.95
N GLY A 17 3.10 9.79 -1.70
CA GLY A 17 1.76 10.03 -1.16
C GLY A 17 0.58 9.88 -2.13
N ARG A 18 0.69 9.09 -3.22
CA ARG A 18 -0.42 8.92 -4.19
C ARG A 18 -0.73 7.49 -4.63
N GLU A 19 -0.09 6.48 -4.07
CA GLU A 19 -0.38 5.09 -4.44
C GLU A 19 -1.59 4.50 -3.68
N VAL A 20 -2.03 5.16 -2.61
CA VAL A 20 -3.15 4.75 -1.76
C VAL A 20 -4.17 5.87 -1.63
N PHE A 21 -5.44 5.52 -1.47
CA PHE A 21 -6.54 6.46 -1.25
C PHE A 21 -6.61 6.83 0.24
N PRO A 22 -6.18 8.03 0.67
CA PRO A 22 -5.97 8.35 2.09
C PRO A 22 -7.29 8.44 2.88
N PHE A 23 -8.39 8.71 2.21
CA PHE A 23 -9.73 8.81 2.81
C PHE A 23 -10.44 7.47 2.96
N LEU A 24 -9.92 6.42 2.29
CA LEU A 24 -10.46 5.08 2.38
C LEU A 24 -9.70 4.28 3.43
N SER A 25 -10.38 3.34 4.08
CA SER A 25 -9.73 2.36 4.95
C SER A 25 -8.75 1.48 4.18
N VAL A 26 -7.84 0.83 4.91
CA VAL A 26 -6.96 -0.21 4.35
C VAL A 26 -7.76 -1.27 3.59
N GLU A 27 -8.85 -1.77 4.16
CA GLU A 27 -9.71 -2.78 3.53
C GLU A 27 -10.36 -2.24 2.24
N GLU A 28 -10.91 -1.03 2.26
CA GLU A 28 -11.51 -0.40 1.08
C GLU A 28 -10.47 -0.15 -0.02
N ASN A 29 -9.26 0.26 0.35
CA ASN A 29 -8.15 0.41 -0.57
C ASN A 29 -7.84 -0.91 -1.29
N LEU A 30 -7.71 -2.01 -0.56
CA LEU A 30 -7.48 -3.35 -1.12
C LEU A 30 -8.63 -3.78 -2.03
N ARG A 31 -9.88 -3.57 -1.61
CA ARG A 31 -11.07 -3.86 -2.42
C ARG A 31 -11.09 -3.07 -3.73
N MET A 32 -10.63 -1.81 -3.73
CA MET A 32 -10.50 -1.01 -4.95
C MET A 32 -9.50 -1.61 -5.96
N GLY A 33 -8.52 -2.38 -5.50
CA GLY A 33 -7.62 -3.15 -6.37
C GLY A 33 -8.29 -4.38 -7.01
N ALA A 34 -9.31 -4.93 -6.38
CA ALA A 34 -10.07 -6.06 -6.91
C ALA A 34 -11.31 -5.62 -7.74
N PHE A 35 -11.79 -4.38 -7.56
CA PHE A 35 -13.01 -3.86 -8.20
C PHE A 35 -12.92 -3.78 -9.73
N THR A 36 -11.72 -3.70 -10.30
CA THR A 36 -11.51 -3.75 -11.76
C THR A 36 -11.78 -5.14 -12.36
N ARG A 37 -11.94 -6.16 -11.52
CA ARG A 37 -12.21 -7.54 -11.95
C ARG A 37 -13.72 -7.81 -11.91
N ARG A 38 -14.20 -8.64 -12.84
CA ARG A 38 -15.60 -9.13 -12.83
C ARG A 38 -15.77 -10.39 -11.98
N ASP A 39 -14.78 -10.68 -11.13
CA ASP A 39 -14.79 -11.85 -10.26
C ASP A 39 -15.85 -11.72 -9.17
N GLY A 40 -16.39 -12.86 -8.73
CA GLY A 40 -17.40 -12.89 -7.67
C GLY A 40 -16.82 -12.47 -6.32
N ALA A 41 -17.69 -12.01 -5.41
CA ALA A 41 -17.31 -11.57 -4.07
C ALA A 41 -16.50 -12.61 -3.25
N SER A 42 -16.64 -13.91 -3.55
CA SER A 42 -15.87 -14.98 -2.93
C SER A 42 -14.38 -15.02 -3.35
N GLU A 43 -14.05 -14.66 -4.59
CA GLU A 43 -12.65 -14.58 -5.04
C GLU A 43 -11.93 -13.42 -4.36
N VAL A 44 -12.60 -12.27 -4.28
CA VAL A 44 -12.05 -11.06 -3.64
C VAL A 44 -11.76 -11.29 -2.15
N ASN A 45 -12.63 -12.02 -1.44
CA ASN A 45 -12.38 -12.36 -0.04
C ASN A 45 -11.17 -13.29 0.13
N ARG A 46 -10.97 -14.25 -0.78
CA ARG A 46 -9.78 -15.12 -0.75
C ARG A 46 -8.50 -14.32 -1.00
N ASP A 47 -8.52 -13.41 -1.97
CA ASP A 47 -7.36 -12.55 -2.25
C ASP A 47 -7.08 -11.60 -1.08
N LEU A 48 -8.12 -11.06 -0.43
CA LEU A 48 -8.01 -10.28 0.82
C LEU A 48 -7.32 -11.06 1.93
N GLU A 49 -7.74 -12.31 2.15
CA GLU A 49 -7.13 -13.18 3.15
C GLU A 49 -5.64 -13.42 2.87
N LEU A 50 -5.28 -13.72 1.61
CA LEU A 50 -3.89 -13.87 1.19
C LEU A 50 -3.05 -12.61 1.46
N VAL A 51 -3.58 -11.43 1.13
CA VAL A 51 -2.85 -10.16 1.39
C VAL A 51 -2.68 -9.92 2.88
N TYR A 52 -3.65 -10.29 3.71
CA TYR A 52 -3.52 -10.21 5.16
C TYR A 52 -2.53 -11.24 5.73
N GLU A 53 -2.39 -12.41 5.11
CA GLU A 53 -1.32 -13.35 5.46
C GLU A 53 0.06 -12.81 5.13
N TYR A 54 0.24 -12.15 3.97
CA TYR A 54 1.52 -11.53 3.61
C TYR A 54 1.85 -10.31 4.47
N PHE A 55 0.85 -9.49 4.78
CA PHE A 55 1.02 -8.24 5.51
C PHE A 55 0.10 -8.20 6.74
N PRO A 56 0.44 -8.93 7.83
CA PRO A 56 -0.41 -9.01 9.03
C PRO A 56 -0.64 -7.64 9.69
N THR A 57 0.29 -6.69 9.53
CA THR A 57 0.12 -5.30 9.99
C THR A 57 -1.05 -4.59 9.34
N LEU A 58 -1.38 -4.91 8.08
CA LEU A 58 -2.56 -4.37 7.40
C LEU A 58 -3.86 -4.99 7.92
N ALA A 59 -3.82 -6.23 8.40
CA ALA A 59 -4.98 -6.90 8.99
C ALA A 59 -5.39 -6.26 10.33
N ASP A 60 -4.40 -5.88 11.15
CA ASP A 60 -4.62 -5.17 12.42
C ASP A 60 -5.19 -3.76 12.19
N THR A 61 -4.71 -3.09 11.15
CA THR A 61 -5.12 -1.72 10.78
C THR A 61 -6.19 -1.66 9.70
N LYS A 62 -6.90 -2.76 9.43
CA LYS A 62 -7.84 -2.87 8.29
C LYS A 62 -8.95 -1.81 8.27
N ARG A 63 -9.36 -1.34 9.45
CA ARG A 63 -10.39 -0.29 9.64
C ARG A 63 -9.84 1.14 9.66
N LEU A 64 -8.51 1.29 9.76
CA LEU A 64 -7.87 2.59 9.81
C LEU A 64 -7.81 3.19 8.40
N ALA A 65 -8.02 4.50 8.28
CA ALA A 65 -7.85 5.19 7.01
C ALA A 65 -6.39 5.17 6.57
N ALA A 66 -6.14 4.95 5.27
CA ALA A 66 -4.78 4.82 4.73
C ALA A 66 -3.93 6.10 4.96
N GLY A 67 -4.57 7.25 5.14
CA GLY A 67 -3.89 8.51 5.46
C GLY A 67 -3.19 8.52 6.83
N TYR A 68 -3.55 7.64 7.76
CA TYR A 68 -2.89 7.51 9.07
C TYR A 68 -1.73 6.52 9.08
N LEU A 69 -1.54 5.78 7.99
CA LEU A 69 -0.45 4.81 7.88
C LEU A 69 0.88 5.52 7.70
N SER A 70 1.93 4.97 8.28
CA SER A 70 3.31 5.37 7.98
C SER A 70 3.65 5.11 6.50
N GLY A 71 4.65 5.80 5.94
CA GLY A 71 5.03 5.64 4.53
C GLY A 71 5.31 4.18 4.13
N GLY A 72 5.99 3.42 4.99
CA GLY A 72 6.22 1.99 4.75
C GLY A 72 4.93 1.16 4.76
N GLN A 73 3.96 1.50 5.61
CA GLN A 73 2.64 0.86 5.59
C GLN A 73 1.81 1.26 4.37
N GLN A 74 1.91 2.51 3.91
CA GLN A 74 1.29 2.92 2.66
C GLN A 74 1.89 2.18 1.46
N GLN A 75 3.20 1.92 1.47
CA GLN A 75 3.85 1.11 0.46
C GLN A 75 3.39 -0.36 0.50
N MET A 76 3.29 -0.96 1.69
CA MET A 76 2.71 -2.30 1.85
C MET A 76 1.27 -2.36 1.33
N LEU A 77 0.46 -1.34 1.61
CA LEU A 77 -0.91 -1.23 1.11
C LEU A 77 -0.96 -1.11 -0.42
N ALA A 78 -0.07 -0.31 -1.02
CA ALA A 78 0.05 -0.19 -2.47
C ALA A 78 0.42 -1.54 -3.13
N ILE A 79 1.37 -2.28 -2.55
CA ILE A 79 1.74 -3.63 -3.00
C ILE A 79 0.56 -4.59 -2.84
N GLY A 80 -0.13 -4.58 -1.70
CA GLY A 80 -1.32 -5.39 -1.46
C GLY A 80 -2.42 -5.12 -2.48
N ARG A 81 -2.66 -3.85 -2.84
CA ARG A 81 -3.59 -3.48 -3.92
C ARG A 81 -3.15 -4.01 -5.27
N ALA A 82 -1.86 -4.01 -5.57
CA ALA A 82 -1.33 -4.58 -6.80
C ALA A 82 -1.51 -6.11 -6.84
N LEU A 83 -1.35 -6.81 -5.72
CA LEU A 83 -1.61 -8.25 -5.63
C LEU A 83 -3.07 -8.59 -5.88
N MET A 84 -4.01 -7.74 -5.46
CA MET A 84 -5.45 -7.91 -5.73
C MET A 84 -5.80 -7.91 -7.23
N LEU A 85 -4.98 -7.27 -8.06
CA LEU A 85 -5.14 -7.28 -9.51
C LEU A 85 -4.84 -8.65 -10.12
N ARG A 86 -4.25 -9.60 -9.37
CA ARG A 86 -3.75 -10.91 -9.84
C ARG A 86 -2.99 -10.77 -11.17
N PRO A 87 -1.77 -10.19 -11.16
CA PRO A 87 -0.96 -10.12 -12.36
C PRO A 87 -0.74 -11.54 -12.91
N ARG A 88 -0.98 -11.72 -14.21
CA ARG A 88 -0.76 -12.98 -14.93
C ARG A 88 0.68 -13.12 -15.40
#